data_AF-R7TCX8-F1
#
_entry.id   AF-R7TCX8-F1
#
_cell.length_a   1.000
_cell.length_b   1.000
_cell.length_c   1.000
_cell.angle_alpha   90.00
_cell.angle_beta   90.00
_cell.angle_gamma   90.00
#
_symmetry.space_group_name_H-M   'P 1'
#
loop_
_entity.id
_entity.type
_entity.pdbx_description
1 polymer ?
#
loop_
_entity_poly.entity_id
_entity_poly.type
_entity_poly.pdbx_seq_one_letter_code
_entity_poly.pdbx_strand_id
1 'polypeptide(L)'
;MASAPDRGKNYSYVSALKKILERDAPSAQTMVLLVSDLSGDPPVSEAVPMLQLSDGWYSIRSAADVALLDLIKRQKLKIGDKIIVHGAEMLGNAEGCSPLEAPADTALKLSANSCRRTLWNARLGFCRDPQPRPLPLGSLLLGGGCVSCVDVVVTRIYPKQFLEKLPDGSTCMRNLREEEKMANMHAKERESKIDSLYAKMQTEFEEKQREFERNERSAGSTVYSQEQVERLRSSSDIYTAYCSAKNSDHFKSMLSEGQLSVLSEAKREKVMNLQAQFQSEIKNLMTEQMPDRPVMPLVKLRIAGYSVSDIDSQT
;
A
#
# COMPACT_ATOMS: atom_id res chain seq x y z
N MET A 1 -1.57 58.60 -2.77
CA MET A 1 -2.38 57.52 -3.37
C MET A 1 -1.63 57.00 -4.60
N ALA A 2 -0.82 55.95 -4.42
CA ALA A 2 -0.16 55.29 -5.55
C ALA A 2 -1.10 54.20 -6.06
N SER A 3 -1.48 54.29 -7.33
CA SER A 3 -2.33 53.31 -8.00
C SER A 3 -1.64 51.95 -8.02
N ALA A 4 -2.42 50.90 -7.72
CA ALA A 4 -1.98 49.52 -7.89
C ALA A 4 -1.58 49.29 -9.37
N PRO A 5 -0.44 48.65 -9.66
CA PRO A 5 -0.10 48.30 -11.03
C PRO A 5 -1.05 47.20 -11.50
N ASP A 6 -1.87 47.54 -12.50
CA ASP A 6 -2.74 46.63 -13.24
C ASP A 6 -1.89 45.59 -13.97
N ARG A 7 -1.65 44.45 -13.32
CA ARG A 7 -0.96 43.28 -13.86
C ARG A 7 -1.94 42.19 -14.31
N GLY A 8 -3.15 42.59 -14.71
CA GLY A 8 -4.24 41.65 -14.94
C GLY A 8 -4.24 40.93 -16.29
N LYS A 9 -3.52 41.39 -17.33
CA LYS A 9 -3.85 40.92 -18.70
C LYS A 9 -2.75 40.65 -19.71
N ASN A 10 -1.46 40.91 -19.49
CA ASN A 10 -0.44 40.59 -20.50
C ASN A 10 0.84 40.05 -19.86
N TYR A 11 1.29 38.89 -20.34
CA TYR A 11 2.29 37.93 -19.80
C TYR A 11 1.74 37.00 -18.68
N SER A 12 1.74 35.70 -18.98
CA SER A 12 1.16 34.57 -18.23
C SER A 12 1.82 34.30 -16.86
N TYR A 13 1.79 35.28 -15.97
CA TYR A 13 2.17 35.05 -14.58
C TYR A 13 1.02 34.35 -13.85
N VAL A 14 1.11 33.03 -13.74
CA VAL A 14 0.20 32.23 -12.93
C VAL A 14 0.77 32.13 -11.52
N SER A 15 -0.04 32.45 -10.51
CA SER A 15 0.35 32.44 -9.11
C SER A 15 0.69 31.01 -8.63
N ALA A 16 1.42 30.89 -7.51
CA ALA A 16 1.88 29.59 -7.03
C ALA A 16 0.70 28.71 -6.58
N LEU A 17 -0.22 29.26 -5.79
CA LEU A 17 -1.40 28.53 -5.33
C LEU A 17 -2.32 28.17 -6.49
N LYS A 18 -2.42 29.04 -7.51
CA LYS A 18 -3.18 28.73 -8.73
C LYS A 18 -2.63 27.51 -9.46
N LYS A 19 -1.32 27.48 -9.72
CA LYS A 19 -0.68 26.30 -10.34
C LYS A 19 -0.84 25.04 -9.50
N ILE A 20 -0.79 25.16 -8.19
CA ILE A 20 -0.93 24.00 -7.29
C ILE A 20 -2.38 23.47 -7.31
N LEU A 21 -3.38 24.35 -7.23
CA LEU A 21 -4.80 23.96 -7.21
C LEU A 21 -5.27 23.41 -8.56
N GLU A 22 -4.78 23.98 -9.67
CA GLU A 22 -5.02 23.50 -11.03
C GLU A 22 -4.20 22.24 -11.38
N ARG A 23 -3.34 21.75 -10.46
CA ARG A 23 -2.44 20.60 -10.61
C ARG A 23 -1.35 20.75 -11.67
N ASP A 24 -1.05 21.98 -12.09
CA ASP A 24 0.06 22.33 -12.98
C ASP A 24 1.44 22.35 -12.30
N ALA A 25 1.47 22.37 -10.96
CA ALA A 25 2.71 22.30 -10.18
C ALA A 25 2.52 21.48 -8.88
N PRO A 26 3.57 20.80 -8.40
CA PRO A 26 3.49 20.01 -7.18
C PRO A 26 3.40 20.92 -5.94
N SER A 27 2.50 20.57 -5.00
CA SER A 27 2.38 21.27 -3.70
C SER A 27 3.65 21.16 -2.85
N ALA A 28 4.48 20.15 -3.09
CA ALA A 28 5.71 19.88 -2.36
C ALA A 28 6.85 20.86 -2.68
N GLN A 29 6.76 21.64 -3.77
CA GLN A 29 7.82 22.55 -4.17
C GLN A 29 7.98 23.71 -3.16
N THR A 30 9.22 24.15 -2.96
CA THR A 30 9.55 25.26 -2.05
C THR A 30 8.88 26.56 -2.46
N MET A 31 8.10 27.14 -1.56
CA MET A 31 7.39 28.40 -1.78
C MET A 31 7.35 29.27 -0.53
N VAL A 32 7.21 30.58 -0.72
CA VAL A 32 6.98 31.55 0.37
C VAL A 32 5.52 31.94 0.37
N LEU A 33 4.87 31.76 1.51
CA LEU A 33 3.47 32.12 1.74
C LEU A 33 3.36 33.09 2.91
N LEU A 34 2.36 33.95 2.85
CA LEU A 34 2.01 34.91 3.89
C LEU A 34 0.93 34.29 4.79
N VAL A 35 1.08 34.39 6.10
CA VAL A 35 0.01 34.08 7.05
C VAL A 35 -1.04 35.18 6.96
N SER A 36 -2.17 34.91 6.32
CA SER A 36 -3.26 35.87 6.15
C SER A 36 -4.24 35.85 7.32
N ASP A 37 -4.49 34.67 7.88
CA ASP A 37 -5.40 34.51 9.01
C ASP A 37 -5.01 33.29 9.86
N LEU A 38 -5.32 33.37 11.15
CA LEU A 38 -5.12 32.33 12.16
C LEU A 38 -6.47 31.82 12.72
N SER A 39 -7.60 32.35 12.26
CA SER A 39 -8.95 31.98 12.70
C SER A 39 -9.48 30.72 11.99
N GLY A 40 -8.86 29.58 12.24
CA GLY A 40 -9.42 28.30 11.77
C GLY A 40 -10.25 27.64 12.85
N ASP A 41 -11.56 27.85 12.82
CA ASP A 41 -12.48 26.88 13.42
C ASP A 41 -12.26 25.53 12.71
N PRO A 42 -12.06 24.43 13.45
CA PRO A 42 -11.85 23.13 12.84
C PRO A 42 -13.10 22.71 12.06
N PRO A 43 -12.97 22.12 10.86
CA PRO A 43 -14.11 21.51 10.20
C PRO A 43 -14.68 20.42 11.10
N VAL A 44 -16.02 20.30 11.10
CA VAL A 44 -16.87 19.49 12.01
C VAL A 44 -16.55 17.97 11.99
N SER A 45 -15.52 17.51 11.28
CA SER A 45 -15.10 16.10 11.28
C SER A 45 -13.64 15.83 11.62
N GLU A 46 -12.72 16.79 11.66
CA GLU A 46 -11.35 16.54 12.14
C GLU A 46 -10.79 17.79 12.83
N ALA A 47 -10.41 17.63 14.10
CA ALA A 47 -9.95 18.69 15.02
C ALA A 47 -8.56 19.26 14.67
N VAL A 48 -8.20 19.38 13.39
CA VAL A 48 -6.96 20.00 12.96
C VAL A 48 -7.21 21.50 12.82
N PRO A 49 -6.58 22.36 13.65
CA PRO A 49 -6.78 23.78 13.55
C PRO A 49 -6.15 24.27 12.25
N MET A 50 -6.95 25.03 11.52
CA MET A 50 -6.59 25.51 10.20
C MET A 50 -6.00 26.92 10.32
N LEU A 51 -5.02 27.24 9.50
CA LEU A 51 -4.60 28.63 9.28
C LEU A 51 -4.74 28.96 7.80
N GLN A 52 -4.83 30.23 7.46
CA GLN A 52 -4.94 30.65 6.07
C GLN A 52 -3.61 31.22 5.58
N LEU A 53 -3.15 30.70 4.45
CA LEU A 53 -1.92 31.13 3.78
C LEU A 53 -2.23 31.75 2.43
N SER A 54 -1.50 32.80 2.07
CA SER A 54 -1.64 33.50 0.79
C SER A 54 -0.34 33.57 0.01
N ASP A 55 -0.41 33.44 -1.32
CA ASP A 55 0.69 33.75 -2.23
C ASP A 55 0.66 35.20 -2.76
N GLY A 56 -0.24 36.02 -2.21
CA GLY A 56 -0.49 37.40 -2.61
C GLY A 56 -1.55 37.56 -3.70
N TRP A 57 -2.03 36.47 -4.29
CA TRP A 57 -3.12 36.47 -5.26
C TRP A 57 -4.34 35.70 -4.75
N TYR A 58 -4.09 34.49 -4.24
CA TYR A 58 -5.10 33.63 -3.67
C TYR A 58 -4.72 33.26 -2.23
N SER A 59 -5.68 32.71 -1.51
CA SER A 59 -5.49 32.22 -0.16
C SER A 59 -6.03 30.81 -0.05
N ILE A 60 -5.32 29.93 0.64
CA ILE A 60 -5.69 28.54 0.85
C ILE A 60 -5.71 28.23 2.34
N ARG A 61 -6.64 27.37 2.75
CA ARG A 61 -6.60 26.81 4.11
C ARG A 61 -5.43 25.86 4.24
N SER A 62 -4.83 25.82 5.41
CA SER A 62 -3.67 25.00 5.68
C SER A 62 -3.84 24.26 7.01
N ALA A 63 -3.65 22.94 6.96
CA ALA A 63 -3.67 22.07 8.13
C ALA A 63 -2.31 22.17 8.84
N ALA A 64 -2.32 22.69 10.08
CA ALA A 64 -1.14 22.87 10.89
C ALA A 64 -0.95 21.69 11.86
N ASP A 65 0.30 21.23 12.00
CA ASP A 65 0.66 20.21 12.98
C ASP A 65 0.76 20.77 14.41
N VAL A 66 0.94 19.88 15.39
CA VAL A 66 0.98 20.21 16.82
C VAL A 66 2.04 21.28 17.12
N ALA A 67 3.20 21.21 16.47
CA ALA A 67 4.29 22.15 16.69
C ALA A 67 4.00 23.55 16.10
N LEU A 68 3.40 23.65 14.91
CA LEU A 68 2.98 24.93 14.34
C LEU A 68 1.93 25.61 15.22
N LEU A 69 0.99 24.85 15.77
CA LEU A 69 -0.02 25.36 16.69
C LEU A 69 0.58 25.90 17.98
N ASP A 70 1.57 25.21 18.53
CA ASP A 70 2.31 25.69 19.70
C ASP A 70 3.07 26.99 19.39
N LEU A 71 3.64 27.12 18.18
CA LEU A 71 4.27 28.37 17.73
C LEU A 71 3.28 29.53 17.59
N ILE A 72 2.05 29.26 17.12
CA ILE A 72 0.97 30.26 17.05
C ILE A 72 0.55 30.68 18.47
N LYS A 73 0.30 29.71 19.37
CA LYS A 73 -0.08 29.98 20.77
C LYS A 73 0.97 30.82 21.50
N ARG A 74 2.26 30.56 21.25
CA ARG A 74 3.39 31.32 21.80
C ARG A 74 3.65 32.64 21.08
N GLN A 75 2.80 33.02 20.13
CA GLN A 75 2.95 34.23 19.33
C GLN A 75 4.28 34.31 18.55
N LYS A 76 4.89 33.16 18.22
CA LYS A 76 6.10 33.10 17.39
C LYS A 76 5.77 33.12 15.90
N LEU A 77 4.55 32.73 15.52
CA LEU A 77 3.97 32.86 14.19
C LEU A 77 2.72 33.73 14.30
N LYS A 78 2.69 34.84 13.55
CA LYS A 78 1.61 35.84 13.59
C LYS A 78 1.05 36.11 12.20
N ILE A 79 -0.15 36.68 12.14
CA ILE A 79 -0.70 37.25 10.90
C ILE A 79 0.28 38.28 10.35
N GLY A 80 0.53 38.22 9.04
CA GLY A 80 1.50 39.07 8.34
C GLY A 80 2.92 38.49 8.27
N ASP A 81 3.22 37.40 8.99
CA ASP A 81 4.51 36.72 8.83
C ASP A 81 4.59 36.01 7.48
N LYS A 82 5.75 36.10 6.83
CA LYS A 82 6.08 35.31 5.65
C LYS A 82 6.83 34.05 6.07
N ILE A 83 6.35 32.90 5.63
CA ILE A 83 6.96 31.61 5.89
C ILE A 83 7.39 30.95 4.57
N ILE A 84 8.57 30.33 4.58
CA ILE A 84 8.96 29.37 3.55
C ILE A 84 8.42 28.02 3.95
N VAL A 85 7.84 27.33 2.99
CA VAL A 85 7.24 26.01 3.13
C VAL A 85 7.89 25.10 2.10
N HIS A 86 8.27 23.90 2.54
CA HIS A 86 8.76 22.84 1.67
C HIS A 86 7.97 21.54 1.94
N GLY A 87 7.81 20.71 0.92
CA GLY A 87 7.22 19.37 1.08
C GLY A 87 5.78 19.37 1.58
N ALA A 88 5.01 20.42 1.26
CA ALA A 88 3.60 20.48 1.64
C ALA A 88 2.75 19.50 0.82
N GLU A 89 1.78 18.88 1.48
CA GLU A 89 0.88 17.91 0.87
C GLU A 89 -0.47 18.58 0.61
N MET A 90 -1.03 18.42 -0.59
CA MET A 90 -2.41 18.82 -0.84
C MET A 90 -3.35 17.79 -0.22
N LEU A 91 -4.24 18.26 0.66
CA LEU A 91 -5.35 17.50 1.22
C LEU A 91 -6.64 17.90 0.50
N GLY A 92 -7.50 16.91 0.28
CA GLY A 92 -8.73 17.11 -0.48
C GLY A 92 -8.48 17.23 -1.98
N ASN A 93 -9.59 17.38 -2.70
CA ASN A 93 -9.71 17.57 -4.14
C ASN A 93 -8.70 16.83 -5.06
N ALA A 94 -9.08 15.67 -5.59
CA ALA A 94 -8.27 14.90 -6.55
C ALA A 94 -8.27 15.49 -7.98
N GLU A 95 -9.33 16.20 -8.36
CA GLU A 95 -9.54 16.74 -9.70
C GLU A 95 -9.23 18.24 -9.66
N GLY A 96 -8.11 18.68 -10.27
CA GLY A 96 -7.63 20.06 -10.17
C GLY A 96 -8.74 21.12 -10.36
N CYS A 97 -8.72 22.17 -9.53
CA CYS A 97 -9.76 23.18 -9.49
C CYS A 97 -9.21 24.61 -9.61
N SER A 98 -10.07 25.52 -10.07
CA SER A 98 -9.77 26.96 -10.00
C SER A 98 -9.69 27.41 -8.53
N PRO A 99 -8.76 28.29 -8.14
CA PRO A 99 -8.61 28.72 -6.74
C PRO A 99 -9.84 29.35 -6.10
N LEU A 100 -10.73 29.94 -6.89
CA LEU A 100 -11.97 30.56 -6.40
C LEU A 100 -13.12 29.54 -6.23
N GLU A 101 -13.00 28.39 -6.87
CA GLU A 101 -13.97 27.30 -6.85
C GLU A 101 -13.50 26.14 -5.95
N ALA A 102 -12.42 26.35 -5.19
CA ALA A 102 -11.81 25.34 -4.35
C ALA A 102 -12.81 24.84 -3.29
N PRO A 103 -13.09 23.51 -3.23
CA PRO A 103 -13.96 22.92 -2.22
C PRO A 103 -13.53 23.19 -0.78
N ALA A 104 -14.45 23.00 0.17
CA ALA A 104 -14.20 23.37 1.55
C ALA A 104 -13.16 22.46 2.26
N ASP A 105 -13.35 21.17 2.24
CA ASP A 105 -12.47 20.38 1.39
C ASP A 105 -10.95 20.59 1.42
N THR A 106 -10.54 21.49 0.54
CA THR A 106 -9.18 21.58 0.02
C THR A 106 -8.30 22.36 0.96
N ALA A 107 -7.19 21.75 1.35
CA ALA A 107 -6.25 22.34 2.29
C ALA A 107 -4.81 21.93 2.02
N LEU A 108 -3.87 22.77 2.43
CA LEU A 108 -2.45 22.49 2.37
C LEU A 108 -1.94 21.98 3.73
N LYS A 109 -1.47 20.74 3.80
CA LYS A 109 -0.86 20.21 5.02
C LYS A 109 0.57 20.70 5.16
N LEU A 110 0.85 21.30 6.32
CA LEU A 110 2.15 21.86 6.66
C LEU A 110 2.83 20.99 7.72
N SER A 111 4.14 20.83 7.60
CA SER A 111 4.99 20.26 8.65
C SER A 111 5.88 21.36 9.23
N ALA A 112 5.87 21.57 10.54
CA ALA A 112 6.68 22.60 11.21
C ALA A 112 8.18 22.46 10.91
N ASN A 113 8.67 21.22 10.81
CA ASN A 113 10.05 20.90 10.49
C ASN A 113 10.40 21.09 9.00
N SER A 114 9.42 21.49 8.19
CA SER A 114 9.60 21.90 6.80
C SER A 114 9.15 23.34 6.54
N CYS A 115 8.85 24.09 7.61
CA CYS A 115 8.45 25.49 7.56
C CYS A 115 9.42 26.36 8.36
N ARG A 116 9.75 27.55 7.85
CA ARG A 116 10.54 28.56 8.59
C ARG A 116 10.05 29.97 8.29
N ARG A 117 10.22 30.89 9.24
CA ARG A 117 9.98 32.32 8.98
C ARG A 117 11.04 32.85 8.02
N THR A 118 10.63 33.73 7.12
CA THR A 118 11.48 34.36 6.12
C THR A 118 11.61 35.84 6.37
N LEU A 119 12.49 36.49 5.60
CA LEU A 119 12.62 37.94 5.60
C LEU A 119 11.31 38.60 5.17
N TRP A 120 11.01 39.77 5.75
CA TRP A 120 9.79 40.53 5.46
C TRP A 120 9.65 40.90 3.96
N ASN A 121 10.77 41.08 3.26
CA ASN A 121 10.81 41.41 1.83
C ASN A 121 10.89 40.18 0.90
N ALA A 122 10.83 38.96 1.43
CA ALA A 122 10.79 37.75 0.61
C ALA A 122 9.62 37.78 -0.38
N ARG A 123 9.88 37.38 -1.62
CA ARG A 123 8.86 37.33 -2.68
C ARG A 123 7.92 36.15 -2.44
N LEU A 124 6.62 36.39 -2.43
CA LEU A 124 5.59 35.35 -2.30
C LEU A 124 5.53 34.47 -3.56
N GLY A 125 5.15 33.21 -3.37
CA GLY A 125 5.09 32.18 -4.40
C GLY A 125 6.34 31.30 -4.44
N PHE A 126 6.54 30.59 -5.55
CA PHE A 126 7.65 29.64 -5.69
C PHE A 126 9.01 30.30 -5.55
N CYS A 127 9.91 29.61 -4.83
CA CYS A 127 11.31 30.00 -4.74
C CYS A 127 12.05 29.70 -6.05
N ARG A 128 13.03 30.55 -6.39
CA ARG A 128 13.89 30.33 -7.57
C ARG A 128 14.71 29.05 -7.44
N ASP A 129 15.22 28.81 -6.24
CA ASP A 129 15.88 27.57 -5.88
C ASP A 129 14.87 26.67 -5.18
N PRO A 130 14.49 25.53 -5.79
CA PRO A 130 13.54 24.61 -5.18
C PRO A 130 14.16 23.78 -4.05
N GLN A 131 15.49 23.78 -3.87
CA GLN A 131 16.11 22.95 -2.85
C GLN A 131 15.81 23.45 -1.44
N PRO A 132 15.38 22.55 -0.52
CA PRO A 132 15.20 22.90 0.88
C PRO A 132 16.55 23.27 1.51
N ARG A 133 16.54 24.32 2.34
CA ARG A 133 17.72 24.69 3.13
C ARG A 133 17.88 23.69 4.29
N PRO A 134 19.10 23.16 4.52
CA PRO A 134 19.33 22.22 5.62
C PRO A 134 19.06 22.90 6.96
N LEU A 135 18.36 22.19 7.84
CA LEU A 135 17.99 22.65 9.16
C LEU A 135 18.95 22.06 10.21
N PRO A 136 19.33 22.86 11.24
CA PRO A 136 20.10 22.34 12.35
C PRO A 136 19.24 21.36 13.16
N LEU A 137 19.82 20.25 13.61
CA LEU A 137 19.13 19.18 14.33
C LEU A 137 18.50 19.70 15.63
N GLY A 138 19.16 20.63 16.32
CA GLY A 138 18.62 21.26 17.53
C GLY A 138 17.37 22.10 17.30
N SER A 139 17.05 22.49 16.05
CA SER A 139 15.84 23.25 15.73
C SER A 139 14.62 22.38 15.40
N LEU A 140 14.78 21.05 15.35
CA LEU A 140 13.70 20.15 15.04
C LEU A 140 12.72 20.06 16.21
N LEU A 141 11.44 20.16 15.89
CA LEU A 141 10.34 20.16 16.86
C LEU A 141 9.72 18.77 16.91
N LEU A 142 9.53 18.26 18.13
CA LEU A 142 8.73 17.07 18.38
C LEU A 142 7.28 17.33 17.95
N GLY A 143 6.69 16.41 17.20
CA GLY A 143 5.35 16.59 16.61
C GLY A 143 5.30 17.60 15.46
N GLY A 144 6.45 18.02 14.92
CA GLY A 144 6.58 18.97 13.80
C GLY A 144 6.59 18.34 12.41
N GLY A 145 6.06 17.13 12.26
CA GLY A 145 5.99 16.42 10.98
C GLY A 145 7.36 16.09 10.37
N CYS A 146 7.36 15.88 9.05
CA CYS A 146 8.55 15.51 8.28
C CYS A 146 9.57 16.64 8.23
N VAL A 147 10.85 16.26 8.23
CA VAL A 147 11.97 17.19 8.10
C VAL A 147 12.38 17.28 6.64
N SER A 148 12.33 18.48 6.07
CA SER A 148 12.63 18.73 4.66
C SER A 148 14.08 18.36 4.28
N CYS A 149 15.05 18.88 5.02
CA CYS A 149 16.46 18.67 4.77
C CYS A 149 17.26 18.88 6.05
N VAL A 150 18.23 18.00 6.28
CA VAL A 150 19.23 18.12 7.35
C VAL A 150 20.59 17.79 6.77
N ASP A 151 21.60 18.51 7.24
CA ASP A 151 22.99 18.22 6.93
C ASP A 151 23.63 17.56 8.14
N VAL A 152 24.10 16.33 7.97
CA VAL A 152 24.46 15.44 9.07
C VAL A 152 25.72 14.65 8.78
N VAL A 153 26.48 14.39 9.84
CA VAL A 153 27.63 13.49 9.83
C VAL A 153 27.25 12.19 10.53
N VAL A 154 27.49 11.06 9.86
CA VAL A 154 27.25 9.74 10.47
C VAL A 154 28.38 9.45 11.45
N THR A 155 28.04 9.40 12.74
CA THR A 155 29.00 9.14 13.82
C THR A 155 29.17 7.66 14.11
N ARG A 156 28.09 6.87 14.00
CA ARG A 156 28.12 5.40 14.17
C ARG A 156 27.08 4.72 13.29
N ILE A 157 27.46 3.59 12.72
CA ILE A 157 26.57 2.66 12.01
C ILE A 157 26.35 1.46 12.94
N TYR A 158 25.11 1.20 13.34
CA TYR A 158 24.78 0.04 14.16
C TYR A 158 24.59 -1.21 13.28
N PRO A 159 24.83 -2.41 13.82
CA PRO A 159 24.62 -3.65 13.08
C PRO A 159 23.16 -3.79 12.64
N LYS A 160 22.96 -4.48 11.51
CA LYS A 160 21.64 -4.79 10.97
C LYS A 160 20.80 -5.57 11.99
N GLN A 161 19.58 -5.11 12.21
CA GLN A 161 18.57 -5.76 13.05
C GLN A 161 17.37 -6.12 12.20
N PHE A 162 16.54 -7.03 12.69
CA PHE A 162 15.33 -7.49 12.02
C PHE A 162 14.15 -7.18 12.93
N LEU A 163 13.17 -6.45 12.40
CA LEU A 163 11.95 -6.08 13.09
C LEU A 163 10.81 -6.95 12.57
N GLU A 164 10.21 -7.75 13.45
CA GLU A 164 9.00 -8.51 13.15
C GLU A 164 7.80 -7.89 13.87
N LYS A 165 6.71 -7.65 13.13
CA LYS A 165 5.42 -7.29 13.72
C LYS A 165 4.66 -8.58 14.02
N LEU A 166 4.40 -8.83 15.29
CA LEU A 166 3.68 -10.01 15.74
C LEU A 166 2.16 -9.82 15.54
N PRO A 167 1.38 -10.92 15.46
CA PRO A 167 -0.08 -10.85 15.30
C PRO A 167 -0.81 -10.14 16.44
N ASP A 168 -0.19 -10.07 17.62
CA ASP A 168 -0.69 -9.32 18.78
C ASP A 168 -0.49 -7.79 18.66
N GLY A 169 0.13 -7.32 17.58
CA GLY A 169 0.47 -5.92 17.33
C GLY A 169 1.79 -5.48 17.98
N SER A 170 2.45 -6.34 18.74
CA SER A 170 3.75 -6.05 19.33
C SER A 170 4.87 -6.14 18.29
N THR A 171 6.00 -5.51 18.57
CA THR A 171 7.17 -5.51 17.69
C THR A 171 8.33 -6.22 18.35
N CYS A 172 8.86 -7.25 17.70
CA CYS A 172 10.05 -7.97 18.15
C CYS A 172 11.26 -7.52 17.33
N MET A 173 12.34 -7.11 17.99
CA MET A 173 13.62 -6.85 17.35
C MET A 173 14.58 -8.02 17.59
N ARG A 174 15.20 -8.50 16.53
CA ARG A 174 16.20 -9.57 16.57
C ARG A 174 17.50 -9.14 15.92
N ASN A 175 18.60 -9.68 16.42
CA ASN A 175 19.88 -9.59 15.74
C ASN A 175 19.99 -10.65 14.64
N LEU A 176 20.99 -10.54 13.77
CA LEU A 176 21.18 -11.46 12.63
C LEU A 176 21.12 -12.95 13.04
N ARG A 177 21.87 -13.34 14.07
CA ARG A 177 21.90 -14.74 14.55
C ARG A 177 20.56 -15.23 15.10
N GLU A 178 19.81 -14.36 15.76
CA GLU A 178 18.50 -14.71 16.32
C GLU A 178 17.45 -14.85 15.21
N GLU A 179 17.53 -13.99 14.20
CA GLU A 179 16.66 -14.09 13.04
C GLU A 179 16.96 -15.34 12.22
N GLU A 180 18.23 -15.68 11.99
CA GLU A 180 18.60 -16.94 11.32
C GLU A 180 18.04 -18.16 12.07
N LYS A 181 18.15 -18.17 13.40
CA LYS A 181 17.56 -19.24 14.23
C LYS A 181 16.04 -19.31 14.07
N MET A 182 15.36 -18.17 14.16
CA MET A 182 13.90 -18.10 14.02
C MET A 182 13.43 -18.46 12.61
N ALA A 183 14.12 -18.00 11.58
CA ALA A 183 13.85 -18.37 10.20
C ALA A 183 13.99 -19.88 9.99
N ASN A 184 15.04 -20.49 10.55
CA ASN A 184 15.23 -21.93 10.49
C ASN A 184 14.17 -22.72 11.29
N MET A 185 13.78 -22.26 12.48
CA MET A 185 12.71 -22.90 13.26
C MET A 185 11.38 -22.80 12.52
N HIS A 186 11.04 -21.62 12.00
CA HIS A 186 9.84 -21.41 11.22
C HIS A 186 9.82 -22.23 9.91
N ALA A 187 10.96 -22.34 9.23
CA ALA A 187 11.09 -23.19 8.04
C ALA A 187 10.85 -24.66 8.37
N LYS A 188 11.40 -25.16 9.49
CA LYS A 188 11.16 -26.53 9.97
C LYS A 188 9.72 -26.77 10.37
N GLU A 189 9.10 -25.83 11.09
CA GLU A 189 7.68 -25.92 11.44
C GLU A 189 6.79 -25.89 10.20
N ARG A 190 7.16 -25.08 9.20
CA ARG A 190 6.50 -25.01 7.90
C ARG A 190 6.61 -26.34 7.18
N GLU A 191 7.80 -26.91 7.07
CA GLU A 191 8.05 -28.21 6.44
C GLU A 191 7.23 -29.32 7.14
N SER A 192 7.31 -29.41 8.47
CA SER A 192 6.54 -30.42 9.23
C SER A 192 5.03 -30.29 9.06
N LYS A 193 4.50 -29.06 9.05
CA LYS A 193 3.07 -28.83 8.79
C LYS A 193 2.69 -29.16 7.36
N ILE A 194 3.53 -28.81 6.38
CA ILE A 194 3.34 -29.14 4.97
C ILE A 194 3.27 -30.66 4.80
N ASP A 195 4.20 -31.41 5.39
CA ASP A 195 4.20 -32.88 5.34
C ASP A 195 2.92 -33.46 5.97
N SER A 196 2.50 -32.92 7.11
CA SER A 196 1.26 -33.35 7.77
C SER A 196 0.01 -33.06 6.92
N LEU A 197 0.03 -31.96 6.16
CA LEU A 197 -1.04 -31.56 5.27
C LEU A 197 -1.07 -32.46 4.05
N TYR A 198 0.07 -32.71 3.42
CA TYR A 198 0.19 -33.69 2.33
C TYR A 198 -0.26 -35.08 2.75
N ALA A 199 0.05 -35.55 3.96
CA ALA A 199 -0.38 -36.85 4.45
C ALA A 199 -1.91 -36.94 4.58
N LYS A 200 -2.55 -35.95 5.24
CA LYS A 200 -4.02 -35.87 5.36
C LYS A 200 -4.69 -35.80 3.98
N MET A 201 -4.09 -35.00 3.12
CA MET A 201 -4.59 -34.77 1.79
C MET A 201 -4.46 -36.06 0.94
N GLN A 202 -3.33 -36.74 0.98
CA GLN A 202 -3.16 -38.02 0.28
C GLN A 202 -4.21 -39.05 0.73
N THR A 203 -4.53 -39.13 2.02
CA THR A 203 -5.60 -40.02 2.49
C THR A 203 -6.97 -39.64 1.93
N GLU A 204 -7.33 -38.36 1.86
CA GLU A 204 -8.58 -37.90 1.26
C GLU A 204 -8.63 -38.17 -0.25
N PHE A 205 -7.50 -38.03 -0.95
CA PHE A 205 -7.41 -38.33 -2.37
C PHE A 205 -7.61 -39.82 -2.64
N GLU A 206 -6.96 -40.69 -1.87
CA GLU A 206 -7.15 -42.13 -1.97
C GLU A 206 -8.59 -42.54 -1.65
N GLU A 207 -9.25 -41.89 -0.69
CA GLU A 207 -10.66 -42.11 -0.38
C GLU A 207 -11.59 -41.70 -1.52
N LYS A 208 -11.41 -40.50 -2.09
CA LYS A 208 -12.18 -40.03 -3.26
C LYS A 208 -11.95 -40.92 -4.49
N GLN A 209 -10.71 -41.40 -4.68
CA GLN A 209 -10.41 -42.34 -5.76
C GLN A 209 -11.09 -43.69 -5.54
N ARG A 210 -11.09 -44.22 -4.31
CA ARG A 210 -11.83 -45.46 -3.97
C ARG A 210 -13.34 -45.27 -4.11
N GLU A 211 -13.88 -44.13 -3.74
CA GLU A 211 -15.30 -43.79 -3.92
C GLU A 211 -15.65 -43.72 -5.41
N PHE A 212 -14.80 -43.09 -6.21
CA PHE A 212 -14.92 -43.06 -7.66
C PHE A 212 -14.92 -44.47 -8.27
N GLU A 213 -13.97 -45.33 -7.88
CA GLU A 213 -13.92 -46.73 -8.33
C GLU A 213 -15.13 -47.54 -7.86
N ARG A 214 -15.64 -47.30 -6.64
CA ARG A 214 -16.85 -47.93 -6.13
C ARG A 214 -18.09 -47.47 -6.91
N ASN A 215 -18.18 -46.20 -7.28
CA ASN A 215 -19.26 -45.67 -8.10
C ASN A 215 -19.18 -46.20 -9.54
N GLU A 216 -17.98 -46.38 -10.11
CA GLU A 216 -17.82 -47.03 -11.43
C GLU A 216 -18.23 -48.52 -11.41
N ARG A 217 -18.03 -49.21 -10.29
CA ARG A 217 -18.38 -50.63 -10.12
C ARG A 217 -19.81 -50.85 -9.63
N SER A 218 -20.47 -49.82 -9.10
CA SER A 218 -21.85 -49.91 -8.66
C SER A 218 -22.74 -50.05 -9.89
N ALA A 219 -23.48 -51.16 -9.99
CA ALA A 219 -24.36 -51.40 -11.11
C ALA A 219 -25.42 -50.30 -11.16
N GLY A 220 -25.37 -49.45 -12.20
CA GLY A 220 -26.46 -48.54 -12.47
C GLY A 220 -27.74 -49.30 -12.78
N SER A 221 -28.89 -48.64 -12.81
CA SER A 221 -30.16 -49.32 -13.12
C SER A 221 -30.42 -49.42 -14.62
N THR A 222 -29.67 -48.67 -15.45
CA THR A 222 -30.02 -48.41 -16.85
C THR A 222 -29.44 -49.46 -17.78
N VAL A 223 -30.29 -50.01 -18.66
CA VAL A 223 -29.89 -50.89 -19.76
C VAL A 223 -29.92 -50.07 -21.03
N TYR A 224 -28.79 -50.01 -21.73
CA TYR A 224 -28.64 -49.31 -23.01
C TYR A 224 -28.75 -50.29 -24.17
N SER A 225 -29.47 -49.91 -25.23
CA SER A 225 -29.47 -50.66 -26.49
C SER A 225 -28.29 -50.26 -27.40
N GLN A 226 -27.91 -51.13 -28.33
CA GLN A 226 -26.80 -50.89 -29.28
C GLN A 226 -26.96 -49.55 -30.02
N GLU A 227 -28.16 -49.25 -30.52
CA GLU A 227 -28.47 -48.01 -31.25
C GLU A 227 -28.34 -46.76 -30.36
N GLN A 228 -28.61 -46.87 -29.07
CA GLN A 228 -28.46 -45.77 -28.12
C GLN A 228 -26.99 -45.48 -27.84
N VAL A 229 -26.16 -46.52 -27.76
CA VAL A 229 -24.70 -46.40 -27.56
C VAL A 229 -24.02 -45.79 -28.78
N GLU A 230 -24.42 -46.17 -30.00
CA GLU A 230 -23.87 -45.63 -31.25
C GLU A 230 -24.18 -44.14 -31.47
N ARG A 231 -25.27 -43.63 -30.88
CA ARG A 231 -25.66 -42.21 -30.96
C ARG A 231 -24.85 -41.31 -30.02
N LEU A 232 -24.17 -41.85 -29.01
CA LEU A 232 -23.37 -41.07 -28.07
C LEU A 232 -22.08 -40.58 -28.74
N ARG A 233 -21.95 -39.25 -28.90
CA ARG A 233 -20.76 -38.62 -29.52
C ARG A 233 -19.98 -37.68 -28.60
N SER A 234 -20.57 -37.25 -27.51
CA SER A 234 -19.95 -36.32 -26.55
C SER A 234 -19.20 -37.08 -25.45
N SER A 235 -18.02 -36.58 -25.06
CA SER A 235 -17.19 -37.19 -24.00
C SER A 235 -17.91 -37.26 -22.64
N SER A 236 -18.69 -36.22 -22.31
CA SER A 236 -19.54 -36.17 -21.11
C SER A 236 -20.65 -37.21 -21.18
N ASP A 237 -21.35 -37.31 -22.31
CA ASP A 237 -22.50 -38.19 -22.45
C ASP A 237 -22.08 -39.67 -22.45
N ILE A 238 -20.95 -39.99 -23.08
CA ILE A 238 -20.36 -41.34 -23.07
C ILE A 238 -19.93 -41.71 -21.64
N TYR A 239 -19.29 -40.79 -20.92
CA TYR A 239 -18.84 -41.02 -19.54
C TYR A 239 -20.02 -41.18 -18.56
N THR A 240 -21.05 -40.34 -18.67
CA THR A 240 -22.27 -40.46 -17.83
C THR A 240 -23.02 -41.76 -18.09
N ALA A 241 -23.21 -42.15 -19.36
CA ALA A 241 -23.83 -43.41 -19.75
C ALA A 241 -23.02 -44.62 -19.28
N TYR A 242 -21.69 -44.52 -19.29
CA TYR A 242 -20.79 -45.53 -18.76
C TYR A 242 -20.94 -45.72 -17.23
N CYS A 243 -21.14 -44.64 -16.48
CA CYS A 243 -21.38 -44.68 -15.03
C CYS A 243 -22.79 -45.15 -14.64
N SER A 244 -23.81 -44.92 -15.47
CA SER A 244 -25.22 -45.30 -15.19
C SER A 244 -25.62 -46.69 -15.70
N ALA A 245 -24.73 -47.37 -16.45
CA ALA A 245 -24.99 -48.68 -17.03
C ALA A 245 -25.08 -49.78 -15.96
N LYS A 246 -26.04 -50.69 -16.14
CA LYS A 246 -26.22 -51.87 -15.28
C LYS A 246 -25.06 -52.84 -15.28
N ASN A 247 -24.35 -52.94 -16.41
CA ASN A 247 -23.11 -53.69 -16.50
C ASN A 247 -22.10 -52.87 -17.30
N SER A 248 -21.15 -52.27 -16.57
CA SER A 248 -20.12 -51.37 -17.08
C SER A 248 -19.19 -52.05 -18.10
N ASP A 249 -18.88 -53.34 -17.91
CA ASP A 249 -17.99 -54.09 -18.82
C ASP A 249 -18.72 -54.53 -20.09
N HIS A 250 -20.00 -54.89 -19.99
CA HIS A 250 -20.84 -55.10 -21.16
C HIS A 250 -21.02 -53.80 -21.97
N PHE A 251 -21.24 -52.66 -21.29
CA PHE A 251 -21.32 -51.36 -21.95
C PHE A 251 -20.02 -51.00 -22.69
N LYS A 252 -18.86 -51.22 -22.08
CA LYS A 252 -17.55 -51.06 -22.77
C LYS A 252 -17.43 -51.90 -24.04
N SER A 253 -17.92 -53.13 -24.02
CA SER A 253 -17.85 -54.03 -25.18
C SER A 253 -18.73 -53.59 -26.35
N MET A 254 -19.73 -52.74 -26.11
CA MET A 254 -20.62 -52.17 -27.12
C MET A 254 -20.09 -50.86 -27.74
N LEU A 255 -18.99 -50.29 -27.22
CA LEU A 255 -18.42 -49.04 -27.73
C LEU A 255 -17.52 -49.27 -28.94
N SER A 256 -17.57 -48.35 -29.92
CA SER A 256 -16.62 -48.32 -31.02
C SER A 256 -15.22 -47.90 -30.57
N GLU A 257 -14.19 -48.20 -31.38
CA GLU A 257 -12.79 -47.86 -31.09
C GLU A 257 -12.58 -46.34 -30.87
N GLY A 258 -13.27 -45.52 -31.66
CA GLY A 258 -13.29 -44.06 -31.47
C GLY A 258 -13.93 -43.64 -30.14
N GLN A 259 -15.07 -44.24 -29.75
CA GLN A 259 -15.74 -43.92 -28.50
C GLN A 259 -14.97 -44.42 -27.26
N LEU A 260 -14.24 -45.53 -27.38
CA LEU A 260 -13.33 -46.03 -26.34
C LEU A 260 -12.18 -45.05 -26.08
N SER A 261 -11.60 -44.47 -27.14
CA SER A 261 -10.56 -43.45 -26.99
C SER A 261 -11.08 -42.21 -26.23
N VAL A 262 -12.26 -41.71 -26.61
CA VAL A 262 -12.93 -40.57 -25.95
C VAL A 262 -13.27 -40.86 -24.49
N LEU A 263 -13.73 -42.08 -24.18
CA LEU A 263 -13.99 -42.51 -22.79
C LEU A 263 -12.69 -42.56 -21.97
N SER A 264 -11.60 -43.07 -22.54
CA SER A 264 -10.30 -43.15 -21.87
C SER A 264 -9.72 -41.76 -21.57
N GLU A 265 -9.88 -40.82 -22.50
CA GLU A 265 -9.50 -39.42 -22.33
C GLU A 265 -10.36 -38.74 -21.27
N ALA A 266 -11.68 -38.93 -21.29
CA ALA A 266 -12.58 -38.38 -20.28
C ALA A 266 -12.26 -38.89 -18.86
N LYS A 267 -11.91 -40.18 -18.72
CA LYS A 267 -11.43 -40.74 -17.44
C LYS A 267 -10.14 -40.08 -16.99
N ARG A 268 -9.16 -39.92 -17.89
CA ARG A 268 -7.88 -39.25 -17.60
C ARG A 268 -8.11 -37.79 -17.20
N GLU A 269 -8.99 -37.08 -17.89
CA GLU A 269 -9.35 -35.69 -17.61
C GLU A 269 -9.99 -35.55 -16.23
N LYS A 270 -10.89 -36.46 -15.84
CA LYS A 270 -11.48 -36.46 -14.48
C LYS A 270 -10.43 -36.63 -13.40
N VAL A 271 -9.48 -37.55 -13.57
CA VAL A 271 -8.37 -37.76 -12.63
C VAL A 271 -7.46 -36.53 -12.57
N MET A 272 -7.11 -35.94 -13.73
CA MET A 272 -6.31 -34.72 -13.79
C MET A 272 -7.00 -33.53 -13.13
N ASN A 273 -8.31 -33.36 -13.34
CA ASN A 273 -9.09 -32.29 -12.72
C ASN A 273 -9.17 -32.48 -11.20
N LEU A 274 -9.36 -33.71 -10.73
CA LEU A 274 -9.33 -34.01 -9.30
C LEU A 274 -7.96 -33.68 -8.70
N GLN A 275 -6.88 -34.08 -9.36
CA GLN A 275 -5.51 -33.78 -8.94
C GLN A 275 -5.22 -32.27 -8.93
N ALA A 276 -5.70 -31.52 -9.93
CA ALA A 276 -5.53 -30.07 -10.02
C ALA A 276 -6.31 -29.32 -8.93
N GLN A 277 -7.56 -29.72 -8.67
CA GLN A 277 -8.35 -29.20 -7.55
C GLN A 277 -7.60 -29.40 -6.23
N PHE A 278 -7.03 -30.59 -6.07
CA PHE A 278 -6.28 -30.95 -4.88
C PHE A 278 -5.02 -30.11 -4.67
N GLN A 279 -4.23 -29.93 -5.74
CA GLN A 279 -3.06 -29.05 -5.69
C GLN A 279 -3.44 -27.60 -5.36
N SER A 280 -4.57 -27.12 -5.88
CA SER A 280 -5.06 -25.78 -5.59
C SER A 280 -5.49 -25.64 -4.13
N GLU A 281 -6.17 -26.65 -3.58
CA GLU A 281 -6.61 -26.68 -2.19
C GLU A 281 -5.43 -26.72 -1.22
N ILE A 282 -4.42 -27.55 -1.49
CA ILE A 282 -3.16 -27.59 -0.75
C ILE A 282 -2.49 -26.21 -0.76
N LYS A 283 -2.38 -25.56 -1.92
CA LYS A 283 -1.76 -24.24 -2.04
C LYS A 283 -2.52 -23.17 -1.25
N ASN A 284 -3.86 -23.23 -1.26
CA ASN A 284 -4.68 -22.30 -0.50
C ASN A 284 -4.51 -22.51 1.01
N LEU A 285 -4.58 -23.75 1.48
CA LEU A 285 -4.36 -24.09 2.90
C LEU A 285 -2.95 -23.73 3.37
N MET A 286 -1.93 -23.91 2.52
CA MET A 286 -0.56 -23.46 2.82
C MET A 286 -0.51 -21.95 3.05
N THR A 287 -1.20 -21.17 2.22
CA THR A 287 -1.20 -19.70 2.32
C THR A 287 -1.95 -19.23 3.57
N GLU A 288 -3.07 -19.89 3.92
CA GLU A 288 -3.88 -19.55 5.08
C GLU A 288 -3.26 -19.97 6.42
N GLN A 289 -2.73 -21.20 6.50
CA GLN A 289 -2.21 -21.74 7.75
C GLN A 289 -0.77 -21.30 8.05
N MET A 290 -0.01 -20.92 7.01
CA MET A 290 1.42 -20.64 7.10
C MET A 290 1.81 -19.35 6.35
N PRO A 291 1.27 -18.19 6.75
CA PRO A 291 1.66 -16.92 6.15
C PRO A 291 3.17 -16.66 6.32
N ASP A 292 3.73 -15.88 5.41
CA ASP A 292 5.10 -15.40 5.57
C ASP A 292 5.20 -14.44 6.76
N ARG A 293 6.30 -14.57 7.50
CA ARG A 293 6.58 -13.72 8.65
C ARG A 293 6.85 -12.29 8.16
N PRO A 294 6.17 -11.26 8.67
CA PRO A 294 6.38 -9.86 8.28
C PRO A 294 7.64 -9.29 8.93
N VAL A 295 8.80 -9.74 8.47
CA VAL A 295 10.12 -9.35 8.98
C VAL A 295 10.73 -8.26 8.09
N MET A 296 11.11 -7.14 8.69
CA MET A 296 11.76 -6.02 8.01
C MET A 296 13.20 -5.83 8.50
N PRO A 297 14.20 -5.81 7.62
CA PRO A 297 15.55 -5.43 8.01
C PRO A 297 15.65 -3.94 8.33
N LEU A 298 16.35 -3.60 9.41
CA LEU A 298 16.55 -2.25 9.91
C LEU A 298 18.05 -1.99 10.16
N VAL A 299 18.54 -0.83 9.72
CA VAL A 299 19.86 -0.31 10.10
C VAL A 299 19.66 1.00 10.83
N LYS A 300 20.18 1.10 12.05
CA LYS A 300 20.15 2.33 12.84
C LYS A 300 21.46 3.08 12.63
N LEU A 301 21.37 4.40 12.48
CA LEU A 301 22.51 5.29 12.36
C LEU A 301 22.49 6.27 13.53
N ARG A 302 23.64 6.51 14.14
CA ARG A 302 23.84 7.66 15.01
C ARG A 302 24.37 8.80 14.16
N ILE A 303 23.62 9.89 14.11
CA ILE A 303 23.96 11.08 13.33
C ILE A 303 24.26 12.25 14.28
N ALA A 304 25.10 13.18 13.84
CA ALA A 304 25.34 14.47 14.45
C ALA A 304 25.09 15.57 13.39
N GLY A 305 24.62 16.75 13.80
CA GLY A 305 24.36 17.85 12.88
C GLY A 305 25.65 18.50 12.41
N TYR A 306 25.72 18.87 11.14
CA TYR A 306 26.89 19.57 10.58
C TYR A 306 26.85 21.09 10.80
N SER A 307 25.69 21.63 11.18
CA SER A 307 25.55 23.07 11.39
C SER A 307 26.42 23.56 12.57
N VAL A 308 26.91 24.80 12.49
CA VAL A 308 27.70 25.42 13.58
C VAL A 308 26.97 25.32 14.93
N SER A 309 25.66 25.58 14.94
CA SER A 309 24.82 25.46 16.13
C SER A 309 24.76 24.05 16.73
N ASP A 310 24.85 23.02 15.89
CA ASP A 310 24.82 21.62 16.35
C ASP A 310 26.20 21.14 16.83
N ILE A 311 27.29 21.76 16.35
CA ILE A 311 28.66 21.49 16.79
C ILE A 311 28.88 22.08 18.18
N ASP A 312 28.54 23.36 18.37
CA ASP A 312 28.76 24.09 19.62
C ASP A 312 27.94 23.53 20.80
N SER A 313 26.84 22.84 20.52
CA SER A 313 26.00 22.20 21.55
C SER A 313 26.53 20.83 22.01
N GLN A 314 27.55 20.27 21.35
CA GLN A 314 28.17 18.99 21.72
C GLN A 314 29.51 19.16 22.44
N THR A 315 30.10 20.35 22.42
CA THR A 315 31.30 20.74 23.18
C THR A 315 30.94 21.29 24.55
#